data_AF-A0A0B6YI33-F1
#
_entry.id   AF-A0A0B6YI33-F1
#
_cell.length_a   1.000
_cell.length_b   1.000
_cell.length_c   1.000
_cell.angle_alpha   90.00
_cell.angle_beta   90.00
_cell.angle_gamma   90.00
#
_symmetry.space_group_name_H-M   'P 1'
#
loop_
_entity.id
_entity.type
_entity.pdbx_description
1 polymer ?
#
loop_
_entity_poly.entity_id
_entity_poly.type
_entity_poly.pdbx_seq_one_letter_code
_entity_poly.pdbx_strand_id
1 'polypeptide(L)'
;MTDKSGDSFRNGRPSRDVTSQSEDSSDESDQDNGMRIGEEYQAQIPEYTPDAKYDGKPEAMLVWAPSPNLSDAKVDEYIRIAKDLHDYNMEQALGMLFWHKHNIERALSDLPNFT
;
A
#
# COMPACT_ATOMS: atom_id res chain seq x y z
N MET A 1 -48.49 -16.68 -37.37
CA MET A 1 -47.57 -17.53 -36.56
C MET A 1 -46.24 -16.78 -36.46
N THR A 2 -46.01 -16.10 -35.33
CA THR A 2 -44.91 -16.37 -34.35
C THR A 2 -43.52 -16.12 -34.96
N ASP A 3 -42.86 -14.97 -34.79
CA ASP A 3 -42.36 -14.31 -33.56
C ASP A 3 -41.22 -15.07 -32.85
N LYS A 4 -40.03 -14.45 -32.80
CA LYS A 4 -38.97 -14.52 -31.77
C LYS A 4 -37.74 -13.74 -32.29
N SER A 5 -37.54 -12.48 -31.89
CA SER A 5 -36.95 -12.02 -30.62
C SER A 5 -35.45 -12.34 -30.51
N GLY A 6 -34.62 -11.31 -30.72
CA GLY A 6 -33.22 -11.24 -30.35
C GLY A 6 -32.97 -9.87 -29.73
N ASP A 7 -32.72 -9.88 -28.43
CA ASP A 7 -32.76 -8.77 -27.48
C ASP A 7 -31.68 -7.70 -27.73
N SER A 8 -32.08 -6.48 -28.08
CA SER A 8 -31.21 -5.30 -28.04
C SER A 8 -31.31 -4.67 -26.67
N PHE A 9 -30.33 -4.96 -25.81
CA PHE A 9 -30.19 -4.36 -24.49
C PHE A 9 -30.26 -2.83 -24.60
N ARG A 10 -31.34 -2.29 -24.03
CA ARG A 10 -31.66 -0.88 -23.98
C ARG A 10 -30.70 -0.19 -23.02
N ASN A 11 -29.86 0.71 -23.53
CA ASN A 11 -29.14 1.67 -22.70
C ASN A 11 -30.18 2.59 -22.01
N GLY A 12 -30.31 2.42 -20.70
CA GLY A 12 -31.30 3.08 -19.88
C GLY A 12 -31.03 4.58 -19.66
N ARG A 13 -32.01 5.37 -20.07
CA ARG A 13 -32.53 6.65 -19.51
C ARG A 13 -31.64 7.90 -19.49
N PRO A 14 -32.01 8.90 -20.31
CA PRO A 14 -32.05 10.31 -19.89
C PRO A 14 -33.44 10.64 -19.29
N SER A 15 -33.47 11.29 -18.12
CA SER A 15 -34.51 12.28 -17.72
C SER A 15 -34.31 12.64 -16.24
N ARG A 16 -33.88 13.86 -15.99
CA ARG A 16 -34.20 14.61 -14.78
C ARG A 16 -34.86 15.90 -15.22
N ASP A 17 -36.16 15.84 -15.46
CA ASP A 17 -37.01 17.03 -15.46
C ASP A 17 -37.33 17.36 -14.01
N VAL A 18 -36.81 18.48 -13.52
CA VAL A 18 -37.35 19.21 -12.37
C VAL A 18 -37.33 20.68 -12.77
N THR A 19 -38.50 21.22 -13.08
CA THR A 19 -38.73 22.67 -13.10
C THR A 19 -39.59 22.97 -11.89
N SER A 20 -39.05 23.73 -10.93
CA SER A 20 -39.70 24.88 -10.28
C SER A 20 -38.89 25.36 -9.07
N GLN A 21 -38.20 26.48 -9.28
CA GLN A 21 -38.01 27.60 -8.35
C GLN A 21 -37.53 27.32 -6.92
N SER A 22 -36.25 27.59 -6.70
CA SER A 22 -35.77 28.19 -5.46
C SER A 22 -34.61 29.13 -5.79
N GLU A 23 -34.89 30.43 -5.68
CA GLU A 23 -34.03 31.52 -5.23
C GLU A 23 -32.52 31.40 -5.50
N ASP A 24 -32.04 32.35 -6.31
CA ASP A 24 -30.66 32.75 -6.50
C ASP A 24 -29.81 32.69 -5.21
N SER A 25 -28.93 31.71 -5.16
CA SER A 25 -27.64 31.87 -4.47
C SER A 25 -26.60 31.25 -5.39
N SER A 26 -26.15 32.08 -6.32
CA SER A 26 -24.95 31.84 -7.12
C SER A 26 -23.73 31.84 -6.19
N ASP A 27 -23.57 30.76 -5.42
CA ASP A 27 -22.33 30.51 -4.70
C ASP A 27 -21.33 29.94 -5.73
N GLU A 28 -20.52 30.85 -6.29
CA GLU A 28 -19.34 30.56 -7.13
C GLU A 28 -18.24 29.85 -6.29
N SER A 29 -18.64 28.85 -5.51
CA SER A 29 -17.80 28.02 -4.63
C SER A 29 -17.83 26.55 -5.04
N ASP A 30 -18.72 26.15 -5.96
CA ASP A 30 -18.91 24.75 -6.38
C ASP A 30 -18.20 24.38 -7.70
N GLN A 31 -17.57 25.33 -8.40
CA GLN A 31 -16.88 25.04 -9.67
C GLN A 31 -15.63 24.17 -9.50
N ASP A 32 -15.16 23.92 -8.27
CA ASP A 32 -13.93 23.17 -8.01
C ASP A 32 -14.12 21.84 -7.25
N ASN A 33 -15.35 21.38 -7.06
CA ASN A 33 -15.62 20.13 -6.33
C ASN A 33 -15.63 18.89 -7.24
N GLY A 34 -15.26 19.04 -8.52
CA GLY A 34 -15.20 17.96 -9.51
C GLY A 34 -13.81 17.35 -9.65
N MET A 35 -13.74 16.06 -10.02
CA MET A 35 -12.49 15.41 -10.38
C MET A 35 -11.88 16.13 -11.59
N ARG A 36 -10.71 16.75 -11.42
CA ARG A 36 -10.04 17.46 -12.51
C ARG A 36 -9.42 16.47 -13.48
N ILE A 37 -9.60 16.69 -14.78
CA ILE A 37 -9.11 15.83 -15.87
C ILE A 37 -8.32 16.72 -16.83
N GLY A 38 -7.09 16.30 -17.16
CA GLY A 38 -6.18 17.04 -18.02
C GLY A 38 -4.77 16.46 -17.90
N GLU A 39 -3.89 16.80 -18.84
CA GLU A 39 -2.50 16.33 -18.84
C GLU A 39 -1.75 16.77 -17.58
N GLU A 40 -2.16 17.90 -16.98
CA GLU A 40 -1.62 18.42 -15.73
C GLU A 40 -2.08 17.66 -14.47
N TYR A 41 -3.10 16.81 -14.60
CA TYR A 41 -3.68 16.03 -13.50
C TYR A 41 -3.51 14.52 -13.68
N GLN A 42 -3.27 14.04 -14.89
CA GLN A 42 -3.15 12.62 -15.21
C GLN A 42 -1.69 12.15 -15.20
N ALA A 43 -1.45 10.95 -14.69
CA ALA A 43 -0.14 10.32 -14.79
C ALA A 43 0.14 9.86 -16.23
N GLN A 44 1.39 10.01 -16.69
CA GLN A 44 1.83 9.40 -17.93
C GLN A 44 1.91 7.89 -17.74
N ILE A 45 1.10 7.15 -18.49
CA ILE A 45 1.09 5.68 -18.46
C ILE A 45 2.27 5.18 -19.29
N PRO A 46 3.26 4.49 -18.69
CA PRO A 46 4.37 3.92 -19.45
C PRO A 46 3.91 2.79 -20.36
N GLU A 47 4.59 2.60 -21.50
CA GLU A 47 4.35 1.43 -22.36
C GLU A 47 4.82 0.14 -21.70
N TYR A 48 4.05 -0.93 -21.89
CA TYR A 48 4.38 -2.25 -21.35
C TYR A 48 5.63 -2.82 -22.03
N THR A 49 6.68 -3.00 -21.23
CA THR A 49 7.96 -3.53 -21.67
C THR A 49 8.29 -4.77 -20.84
N PRO A 50 8.04 -5.99 -21.36
CA PRO A 50 8.17 -7.22 -20.57
C PRO A 50 9.61 -7.50 -20.11
N ASP A 51 10.60 -7.00 -20.85
CA ASP A 51 12.02 -7.15 -20.55
C ASP A 51 12.63 -5.96 -19.79
N ALA A 52 11.81 -4.98 -19.39
CA ALA A 52 12.29 -3.85 -18.61
C ALA A 52 12.76 -4.35 -17.23
N LYS A 53 14.07 -4.29 -17.04
CA LYS A 53 14.68 -4.51 -15.73
C LYS A 53 14.68 -3.19 -14.98
N TYR A 54 14.14 -3.21 -13.77
CA TYR A 54 14.33 -2.12 -12.83
C TYR A 54 15.84 -1.99 -12.56
N ASP A 55 16.45 -0.90 -13.02
CA ASP A 55 17.86 -0.55 -12.79
C ASP A 55 18.05 0.20 -11.46
N GLY A 56 16.95 0.45 -10.76
CA GLY A 56 16.90 1.33 -9.62
C GLY A 56 17.82 0.87 -8.50
N LYS A 57 18.69 1.79 -8.10
CA LYS A 57 19.32 1.74 -6.78
C LYS A 57 18.21 1.50 -5.76
N PRO A 58 18.39 0.60 -4.77
CA PRO A 58 17.38 0.40 -3.76
C PRO A 58 17.18 1.72 -3.00
N GLU A 59 16.08 2.41 -3.29
CA GLU A 59 15.67 3.62 -2.55
C GLU A 59 15.29 3.27 -1.11
N ALA A 60 14.90 2.00 -0.88
CA ALA A 60 14.57 1.46 0.43
C ALA A 60 15.73 0.64 1.03
N MET A 61 15.93 0.77 2.34
CA MET A 61 16.84 -0.06 3.11
C MET A 61 16.14 -1.36 3.55
N LEU A 62 16.71 -2.52 3.24
CA LEU A 62 16.19 -3.79 3.72
C LEU A 62 16.49 -3.94 5.22
N VAL A 63 15.46 -3.89 6.05
CA VAL A 63 15.57 -3.97 7.52
C VAL A 63 15.22 -5.35 8.08
N TRP A 64 14.48 -6.17 7.34
CA TRP A 64 14.11 -7.53 7.75
C TRP A 64 13.77 -8.39 6.54
N ALA A 65 14.09 -9.68 6.62
CA ALA A 65 13.59 -10.70 5.71
C ALA A 65 13.32 -11.99 6.50
N PRO A 66 12.34 -12.83 6.13
CA PRO A 66 12.11 -14.11 6.78
C PRO A 66 13.25 -15.10 6.49
N SER A 67 13.50 -16.02 7.43
CA SER A 67 14.49 -17.10 7.28
C SER A 67 13.83 -18.47 7.43
N PRO A 68 14.00 -19.40 6.47
CA PRO A 68 13.38 -20.72 6.53
C PRO A 68 13.95 -21.61 7.64
N ASN A 69 15.11 -21.25 8.19
CA ASN A 69 15.81 -22.03 9.21
C ASN A 69 15.49 -21.57 10.65
N LEU A 70 14.71 -20.50 10.80
CA LEU A 70 14.38 -19.92 12.09
C LEU A 70 12.86 -20.03 12.32
N SER A 71 12.47 -20.75 13.36
CA SER A 71 11.06 -20.89 13.77
C SER A 71 10.55 -19.63 14.45
N ASP A 72 9.30 -19.27 14.22
CA ASP A 72 8.62 -18.13 14.83
C ASP A 72 8.74 -18.11 16.36
N ALA A 73 8.58 -19.26 17.02
CA ALA A 73 8.72 -19.36 18.48
C ALA A 73 10.10 -18.91 19.02
N LYS A 74 11.17 -19.07 18.23
CA LYS A 74 12.51 -18.59 18.60
C LYS A 74 12.67 -17.10 18.36
N VAL A 75 12.01 -16.57 17.32
CA VAL A 75 11.95 -15.12 17.05
C VAL A 75 11.20 -14.43 18.17
N ASP A 76 10.04 -14.96 18.56
CA ASP A 76 9.21 -14.40 19.64
C ASP A 76 9.96 -14.38 20.97
N GLU A 77 10.65 -15.47 21.31
CA GLU A 77 11.45 -15.52 22.54
C GLU A 77 12.60 -14.52 22.51
N TYR A 78 13.27 -14.35 21.36
CA TYR A 78 14.31 -13.33 21.21
C TYR A 78 13.76 -11.91 21.34
N ILE A 79 12.62 -11.59 20.70
CA ILE A 79 11.96 -10.28 20.80
C ILE A 79 11.58 -10.01 22.26
N ARG A 80 11.04 -11.01 22.96
CA ARG A 80 10.68 -10.91 24.37
C ARG A 80 11.90 -10.58 25.22
N ILE A 81 13.02 -11.28 25.04
CA ILE A 81 14.28 -10.99 25.75
C ILE A 81 14.77 -9.57 25.45
N ALA A 82 14.81 -9.16 24.18
CA ALA A 82 15.27 -7.83 23.77
C ALA A 82 14.41 -6.70 24.39
N LYS A 83 13.09 -6.91 24.45
CA LYS A 83 12.14 -5.97 25.06
C LYS A 83 12.26 -5.92 26.59
N ASP A 84 12.23 -7.08 27.25
CA ASP A 84 12.15 -7.16 28.71
C ASP A 84 13.47 -6.75 29.40
N LEU A 85 14.61 -7.07 28.79
CA LEU A 85 15.94 -6.87 29.40
C LEU A 85 16.66 -5.62 28.90
N HIS A 86 16.36 -5.17 27.68
CA HIS A 86 17.11 -4.09 27.02
C HIS A 86 16.21 -2.97 26.46
N ASP A 87 14.89 -3.03 26.70
CA ASP A 87 13.89 -2.04 26.28
C ASP A 87 13.87 -1.74 24.77
N TYR A 88 14.34 -2.69 23.95
CA TYR A 88 14.19 -2.57 22.50
C TYR A 88 12.75 -2.81 22.07
N ASN A 89 12.30 -2.03 21.09
CA ASN A 89 11.05 -2.32 20.41
C ASN A 89 11.22 -3.50 19.41
N MET A 90 10.09 -4.00 18.90
CA MET A 90 10.07 -5.15 18.01
C MET A 90 10.88 -4.93 16.72
N GLU A 91 10.79 -3.75 16.11
CA GLU A 91 11.48 -3.45 14.86
C GLU A 91 13.00 -3.37 15.05
N GLN A 92 13.46 -2.79 16.15
CA GLN A 92 14.87 -2.75 16.53
C GLN A 92 15.42 -4.16 16.73
N ALA A 93 14.70 -4.99 17.51
CA ALA A 93 15.08 -6.37 17.76
C ALA A 93 15.18 -7.16 16.45
N LEU A 94 14.17 -7.08 15.58
CA LEU A 94 14.17 -7.74 14.27
C LEU A 94 15.32 -7.23 13.39
N GLY A 95 15.54 -5.91 13.33
CA GLY A 95 16.65 -5.32 12.59
C GLY A 95 18.01 -5.84 13.05
N MET A 96 18.25 -5.91 14.36
CA MET A 96 19.47 -6.50 14.93
C MET A 96 19.60 -7.99 14.59
N LEU A 97 18.51 -8.76 14.71
CA LEU A 97 18.52 -10.17 14.37
C LEU A 97 18.83 -10.39 12.88
N PHE A 98 18.30 -9.54 12.00
CA PHE A 98 18.60 -9.57 10.56
C PHE A 98 20.07 -9.22 10.29
N TRP A 99 20.63 -8.23 10.97
CA TRP A 99 22.05 -7.87 10.89
C TRP A 99 22.94 -9.09 11.16
N HIS A 100 22.58 -9.91 12.15
CA HIS A 100 23.30 -11.14 12.48
C HIS A 100 22.91 -12.36 11.62
N LYS A 101 22.24 -12.15 10.48
CA LYS A 101 21.82 -13.21 9.55
C LYS A 101 20.94 -14.27 10.25
N HIS A 102 20.03 -13.82 11.10
CA HIS A 102 19.11 -14.66 11.87
C HIS A 102 19.78 -15.59 12.89
N ASN A 103 21.03 -15.30 13.26
CA ASN A 103 21.72 -16.02 14.33
C ASN A 103 21.35 -15.44 15.70
N ILE A 104 20.52 -16.17 16.44
CA ILE A 104 20.01 -15.76 17.75
C ILE A 104 21.13 -15.54 18.77
N GLU A 105 22.10 -16.45 18.85
CA GLU A 105 23.16 -16.36 19.87
C GLU A 105 24.03 -15.11 19.69
N ARG A 106 24.37 -14.79 18.44
CA ARG A 106 25.14 -13.58 18.11
C ARG A 106 24.33 -12.33 18.41
N ALA A 107 23.06 -12.30 18.01
CA ALA A 107 22.18 -11.15 18.25
C ALA A 107 21.97 -10.91 19.75
N LEU A 108 21.73 -11.97 20.53
CA LEU A 108 21.60 -11.89 21.99
C LEU A 108 22.86 -11.35 22.66
N SER A 109 24.03 -11.79 22.20
CA SER A 109 25.32 -11.33 22.74
C SER A 109 25.58 -9.85 22.49
N ASP A 110 24.95 -9.28 21.46
CA ASP A 110 25.14 -7.89 21.05
C ASP A 110 24.06 -6.94 21.59
N LEU A 111 22.95 -7.47 22.13
CA LEU A 111 21.88 -6.66 22.77
C LEU A 111 22.41 -5.61 23.78
N PRO A 112 23.41 -5.91 24.65
CA PRO A 112 23.93 -4.92 25.59
C PRO A 112 24.70 -3.76 24.96
N ASN A 113 25.09 -3.84 23.68
CA ASN A 113 26.02 -2.91 23.05
C ASN A 113 25.35 -1.72 22.33
N PHE A 114 24.01 -1.70 22.22
CA PHE A 114 23.28 -0.72 21.41
C PHE A 114 22.23 0.12 22.16
N THR A 115 22.38 0.24 23.50
CA THR A 115 21.56 1.11 24.36
C THR A 115 22.10 2.53 24.45
#